data_AF-A0A540MYN9-F1
#
_entry.id   AF-A0A540MYN9-F1
#
_cell.length_a   1.000
_cell.length_b   1.000
_cell.length_c   1.000
_cell.angle_alpha   90.00
_cell.angle_beta   90.00
_cell.angle_gamma   90.00
#
_symmetry.space_group_name_H-M   'P 1'
#
loop_
_entity.id
_entity.type
_entity.pdbx_description
1 polymer ?
#
loop_
_entity_poly.entity_id
_entity_poly.type
_entity_poly.pdbx_seq_one_letter_code
_entity_poly.pdbx_strand_id
1 'polypeptide(L)'
;MEMDHNKLSEEARAYKKCLEDMNEMRFTIHSTLNQQVNLHNDLKTKFIEGAKERKELYNKVLELKGNIQVFCRCKPLNTNEVAARASMDIDFESTKDGELTIKSNGVTRKTFKFNAVFGPQAEQGMQTMIDELFLWTV
;
A
#
# COMPACT_ATOMS: atom_id res chain seq x y z
N MET A 1 -53.26 -20.95 -55.32
CA MET A 1 -52.15 -21.90 -55.58
C MET A 1 -50.84 -21.17 -55.87
N GLU A 2 -50.75 -20.30 -56.89
CA GLU A 2 -49.51 -19.53 -57.15
C GLU A 2 -49.17 -18.49 -56.07
N MET A 3 -50.19 -17.84 -55.51
CA MET A 3 -50.05 -16.83 -54.45
C MET A 3 -49.48 -17.39 -53.15
N ASP A 4 -49.82 -18.64 -52.82
CA ASP A 4 -49.41 -19.30 -51.58
C ASP A 4 -47.94 -19.75 -51.65
N HIS A 5 -47.49 -20.17 -52.84
CA HIS A 5 -46.10 -20.54 -53.10
C HIS A 5 -45.15 -19.35 -52.98
N ASN A 6 -45.56 -18.19 -53.51
CA ASN A 6 -44.78 -16.96 -53.38
C ASN A 6 -44.63 -16.53 -51.92
N LYS A 7 -45.70 -16.59 -51.12
CA LYS A 7 -45.66 -16.30 -49.68
C LYS A 7 -44.69 -17.22 -48.92
N LEU A 8 -44.77 -18.52 -49.16
CA LEU A 8 -43.89 -19.51 -48.54
C LEU A 8 -42.41 -19.28 -48.92
N SER A 9 -42.15 -18.87 -50.16
CA SER A 9 -40.79 -18.54 -50.63
C SER A 9 -40.22 -17.30 -49.92
N GLU A 10 -41.04 -16.27 -49.71
CA GLU A 10 -40.65 -15.06 -48.97
C GLU A 10 -40.39 -15.36 -47.49
N GLU A 11 -41.24 -16.14 -46.83
CA GLU A 11 -41.03 -16.57 -45.44
C GLU A 11 -39.75 -17.41 -45.27
N ALA A 12 -39.49 -18.34 -46.19
CA ALA A 12 -38.25 -19.14 -46.17
C ALA A 12 -37.00 -18.27 -46.35
N ARG A 13 -37.07 -17.24 -47.21
CA ARG A 13 -35.99 -16.27 -47.40
C ARG A 13 -35.77 -15.43 -46.14
N ALA A 14 -36.84 -15.00 -45.46
CA ALA A 14 -36.76 -14.27 -44.21
C ALA A 14 -36.12 -15.11 -43.08
N TYR A 15 -36.52 -16.38 -42.96
CA TYR A 15 -35.92 -17.31 -42.00
C TYR A 15 -34.43 -17.53 -42.25
N LYS A 16 -34.04 -17.70 -43.53
CA LYS A 16 -32.63 -17.85 -43.91
C LYS A 16 -31.80 -16.63 -43.49
N LYS A 17 -32.32 -15.42 -43.77
CA LYS A 17 -31.65 -14.18 -43.36
C LYS A 17 -31.53 -14.06 -41.84
N CYS A 18 -32.60 -14.35 -41.10
CA CYS A 18 -32.59 -14.35 -39.63
C CYS A 18 -31.54 -15.33 -39.06
N LEU A 19 -31.36 -16.50 -39.69
CA LEU A 19 -30.34 -17.46 -39.30
C LEU A 19 -28.91 -16.96 -39.58
N GLU A 20 -28.70 -16.26 -40.69
CA GLU A 20 -27.42 -15.62 -41.02
C GLU A 20 -27.09 -14.53 -39.98
N ASP A 21 -28.05 -13.65 -39.68
CA ASP A 21 -27.92 -12.59 -38.66
C ASP A 21 -27.59 -13.19 -37.27
N MET A 22 -28.26 -14.28 -36.88
CA MET A 22 -27.96 -14.99 -35.63
C MET A 22 -26.54 -15.56 -35.58
N ASN A 23 -26.03 -16.09 -36.70
CA ASN A 23 -24.67 -16.61 -36.75
C ASN A 23 -23.64 -15.49 -36.63
N GLU A 24 -23.86 -14.35 -37.28
CA GLU A 24 -23.01 -13.16 -37.15
C GLU A 24 -23.01 -12.63 -35.70
N MET A 25 -24.18 -12.56 -35.07
CA MET A 25 -24.31 -12.19 -33.67
C MET A 25 -23.54 -13.16 -32.76
N ARG A 26 -23.67 -14.47 -32.98
CA ARG A 26 -22.92 -15.50 -32.24
C ARG A 26 -21.42 -15.31 -32.39
N PHE A 27 -20.93 -15.06 -33.62
CA PHE A 27 -19.50 -14.80 -33.85
C PHE A 27 -19.02 -13.56 -33.11
N THR A 28 -19.79 -12.48 -33.15
CA THR A 28 -19.47 -11.22 -32.46
C THR A 28 -19.42 -11.42 -30.94
N ILE A 29 -20.41 -12.11 -30.38
CA ILE A 29 -20.45 -12.44 -28.94
C ILE A 29 -19.23 -13.29 -28.56
N HIS A 30 -18.93 -14.34 -29.33
CA HIS A 30 -17.82 -15.23 -29.03
C HIS A 30 -16.46 -14.52 -29.13
N SER A 31 -16.28 -13.68 -30.15
CA SER A 31 -15.08 -12.86 -30.32
C SER A 31 -14.89 -11.89 -29.15
N THR A 32 -15.95 -11.16 -28.78
CA THR A 32 -15.92 -10.20 -27.67
C THR A 32 -15.66 -10.90 -26.33
N LEU A 33 -16.27 -12.06 -26.11
CA LEU A 33 -16.06 -12.86 -24.90
C LEU A 33 -14.58 -13.28 -24.76
N ASN A 34 -13.99 -13.81 -25.83
CA ASN A 34 -12.58 -14.20 -25.83
C ASN A 34 -11.65 -13.00 -25.57
N GLN A 35 -11.95 -11.84 -26.17
CA GLN A 35 -11.21 -10.62 -25.91
C GLN A 35 -11.29 -10.19 -24.45
N GLN A 36 -12.48 -10.25 -23.83
CA GLN A 36 -12.67 -9.91 -22.41
C GLN A 36 -11.93 -10.88 -21.48
N VAL A 37 -11.97 -12.19 -21.77
CA VAL A 37 -11.22 -13.20 -21.00
C VAL A 37 -9.72 -12.94 -21.08
N ASN A 38 -9.20 -12.66 -22.27
CA ASN A 38 -7.79 -12.34 -22.46
C ASN A 38 -7.38 -11.08 -21.69
N LEU A 39 -8.18 -10.02 -21.77
CA LEU A 39 -7.93 -8.78 -21.04
C LEU A 39 -7.96 -9.01 -19.52
N HIS A 40 -8.93 -9.78 -19.02
CA HIS A 40 -9.04 -10.10 -17.60
C HIS A 40 -7.81 -10.86 -17.11
N ASN A 41 -7.35 -11.85 -17.88
CA ASN A 41 -6.16 -12.63 -17.54
C ASN A 41 -4.89 -11.76 -17.55
N ASP A 42 -4.72 -10.89 -18.55
CA ASP A 42 -3.59 -9.96 -18.62
C ASP A 42 -3.58 -9.00 -17.42
N LEU A 43 -4.72 -8.39 -17.09
CA LEU A 43 -4.86 -7.52 -15.91
C LEU A 43 -4.55 -8.25 -14.61
N LYS A 44 -5.04 -9.48 -14.46
CA LYS A 44 -4.77 -10.32 -13.29
C LYS A 44 -3.28 -10.60 -13.15
N THR A 45 -2.60 -10.97 -14.25
CA THR A 45 -1.16 -11.21 -14.24
C THR A 45 -0.39 -9.95 -13.85
N LYS A 46 -0.67 -8.81 -14.48
CA LYS A 46 -0.03 -7.53 -14.16
C LYS A 46 -0.24 -7.10 -12.71
N PHE A 47 -1.43 -7.35 -12.16
CA PHE A 47 -1.70 -7.06 -10.76
C PHE A 47 -0.83 -7.91 -9.82
N ILE A 48 -0.72 -9.21 -10.08
CA ILE A 48 0.10 -10.13 -9.28
C ILE A 48 1.58 -9.75 -9.37
N GLU A 49 2.07 -9.49 -10.58
CA GLU A 49 3.46 -9.06 -10.81
C GLU A 49 3.75 -7.74 -10.10
N GLY A 50 2.89 -6.73 -10.24
CA GLY A 50 3.06 -5.45 -9.56
C GLY A 50 2.97 -5.55 -8.03
N ALA A 51 2.16 -6.45 -7.50
CA ALA A 51 2.11 -6.72 -6.05
C ALA A 51 3.41 -7.39 -5.56
N LYS A 52 3.95 -8.33 -6.34
CA LYS A 52 5.23 -8.99 -6.05
C LYS A 52 6.39 -7.99 -6.07
N GLU A 53 6.50 -7.19 -7.13
CA GLU A 53 7.55 -6.18 -7.27
C GLU A 53 7.48 -5.15 -6.12
N ARG A 54 6.28 -4.69 -5.76
CA ARG A 54 6.09 -3.80 -4.61
C ARG A 54 6.63 -4.41 -3.32
N LYS A 55 6.35 -5.67 -3.06
CA LYS A 55 6.85 -6.38 -1.88
C LYS A 55 8.38 -6.54 -1.89
N GLU A 56 8.95 -6.87 -3.04
CA GLU A 56 10.40 -7.01 -3.19
C GLU A 56 11.13 -5.67 -2.99
N LEU A 57 10.63 -4.60 -3.61
CA LEU A 57 11.15 -3.25 -3.43
C LEU A 57 11.00 -2.78 -1.98
N TYR A 58 9.85 -3.06 -1.37
CA TYR A 58 9.60 -2.75 0.02
C TYR A 58 10.64 -3.42 0.93
N ASN A 59 10.81 -4.74 0.82
CA ASN A 59 11.81 -5.50 1.58
C ASN A 59 13.23 -4.96 1.37
N LYS A 60 13.58 -4.57 0.14
CA LYS A 60 14.89 -3.97 -0.14
C LYS A 60 15.09 -2.64 0.58
N VAL A 61 14.05 -1.80 0.63
CA VAL A 61 14.09 -0.55 1.42
C VAL A 61 14.29 -0.85 2.90
N LEU A 62 13.64 -1.89 3.42
CA LEU A 62 13.79 -2.33 4.81
C LEU A 62 15.21 -2.80 5.13
N GLU A 63 15.76 -3.68 4.29
CA GLU A 63 17.13 -4.18 4.43
C GLU A 63 18.16 -3.06 4.39
N LEU A 64 17.98 -2.10 3.48
CA LEU A 64 18.85 -0.93 3.36
C LEU A 64 18.77 0.00 4.57
N LYS A 65 17.58 0.16 5.19
CA LYS A 65 17.43 0.90 6.45
C LYS A 65 17.98 0.14 7.66
N GLY A 66 18.21 -1.17 7.51
CA GLY A 66 18.58 -2.09 8.58
C GLY A 66 17.36 -2.82 9.14
N ASN A 67 17.49 -4.15 9.21
CA ASN A 67 16.43 -5.05 9.68
C ASN A 67 16.06 -4.86 11.16
N ILE A 68 17.00 -4.35 11.96
CA ILE A 68 16.77 -4.00 13.35
C ILE A 68 16.87 -2.49 13.45
N GLN A 69 15.79 -1.87 13.92
CA GLN A 69 15.74 -0.44 14.17
C GLN A 69 15.51 -0.20 15.65
N VAL A 70 16.33 0.68 16.22
CA VAL A 70 16.27 1.06 17.62
C VAL A 70 15.86 2.52 17.68
N PHE A 71 14.69 2.77 18.24
CA PHE A 71 14.18 4.11 18.47
C PHE A 71 14.22 4.45 19.95
N CYS A 72 14.46 5.71 20.26
CA CYS A 72 14.39 6.21 21.63
C CYS A 72 13.21 7.17 21.79
N ARG A 73 12.36 6.98 22.80
CA ARG A 73 11.32 7.94 23.19
C ARG A 73 11.53 8.38 24.62
N CYS A 74 11.74 9.67 24.83
CA CYS A 74 11.81 10.25 26.15
C CYS A 74 10.40 10.56 26.65
N LYS A 75 9.98 9.94 27.76
CA LYS A 75 8.68 10.23 28.40
C LYS A 75 8.74 11.63 29.04
N PRO A 76 7.73 12.50 28.84
CA PRO A 76 7.60 13.70 29.65
C PRO A 76 7.43 13.37 31.14
N LEU A 77 7.92 14.25 32.01
CA LEU A 77 7.76 14.11 33.45
C LEU A 77 6.27 14.19 33.82
N ASN A 78 5.83 13.33 34.73
CA ASN A 78 4.48 13.39 35.28
C ASN A 78 4.40 14.44 36.40
N THR A 79 3.18 14.76 36.83
CA THR A 79 2.92 15.80 37.83
C THR A 79 3.61 15.52 39.18
N ASN A 80 3.69 14.26 39.60
CA ASN A 80 4.35 13.86 40.85
C ASN A 80 5.88 13.99 40.76
N GLU A 81 6.48 13.63 39.63
CA GLU A 81 7.90 13.78 39.34
C GLU A 81 8.31 15.25 39.34
N VAL A 82 7.49 16.12 38.73
CA VAL A 82 7.69 17.57 38.77
C VAL A 82 7.56 18.11 40.19
N ALA A 83 6.56 17.67 40.96
CA ALA A 83 6.39 18.07 42.36
C ALA A 83 7.57 17.64 43.26
N ALA A 84 8.21 16.51 42.93
CA ALA A 84 9.42 16.02 43.57
C ALA A 84 10.71 16.73 43.10
N ARG A 85 10.59 17.76 42.24
CA ARG A 85 11.71 18.49 41.61
C ARG A 85 12.66 17.60 40.80
N ALA A 86 12.15 16.53 40.19
CA ALA A 86 12.92 15.77 39.21
C ALA A 86 13.22 16.65 37.99
N SER A 87 14.39 16.47 37.38
CA SER A 87 14.81 17.18 36.17
C SER A 87 15.27 16.20 35.09
N MET A 88 15.10 16.58 33.82
CA MET A 88 15.60 15.82 32.68
C MET A 88 17.00 16.32 32.32
N ASP A 89 18.01 15.53 32.70
CA ASP A 89 19.43 15.75 32.39
C ASP A 89 19.78 15.32 30.96
N ILE A 90 18.92 15.68 30.00
CA ILE A 90 18.98 15.24 28.61
C ILE A 90 19.00 16.46 27.70
N ASP A 91 19.92 16.44 26.75
CA ASP A 91 19.98 17.37 25.64
C ASP A 91 19.25 16.80 24.43
N PHE A 92 18.36 17.62 23.87
CA PHE A 92 17.52 17.27 22.73
C PHE A 92 17.92 18.00 21.43
N GLU A 93 18.97 18.84 21.44
CA GLU A 93 19.40 19.61 20.26
C GLU A 93 19.80 18.70 19.08
N SER A 94 20.43 17.56 19.37
CA SER A 94 20.92 16.59 18.39
C SER A 94 19.92 15.48 18.02
N THR A 95 18.67 15.55 18.50
CA THR A 95 17.67 14.49 18.27
C THR A 95 17.34 14.27 16.79
N LYS A 96 17.45 15.32 15.97
CA LYS A 96 17.24 15.26 14.51
C LYS A 96 18.25 14.39 13.79
N ASP A 97 19.43 14.20 14.39
CA ASP A 97 20.51 13.37 13.86
C ASP A 97 20.46 11.94 14.45
N GLY A 98 19.40 11.59 15.18
CA GLY A 98 19.27 10.30 15.85
C GLY A 98 20.13 10.18 17.11
N GLU A 99 20.64 11.30 17.64
CA GLU A 99 21.52 11.30 18.82
C GLU A 99 20.81 11.80 20.08
N LEU A 100 21.04 11.12 21.20
CA LEU A 100 20.57 11.49 22.52
C LEU A 100 21.76 11.69 23.45
N THR A 101 21.93 12.91 23.97
CA THR A 101 23.03 13.24 24.87
C THR A 101 22.54 13.46 26.29
N ILE A 102 23.16 12.76 27.24
CA ILE A 102 22.93 12.96 28.67
C ILE A 102 23.95 13.99 29.18
N LYS A 103 23.46 15.09 29.74
CA LYS A 103 24.25 16.16 30.35
C LYS A 103 24.00 16.19 31.84
N SER A 104 25.03 16.41 32.66
CA SER A 104 24.87 16.62 34.09
C SER A 104 25.62 17.87 34.47
N ASN A 105 24.94 18.82 35.12
CA ASN A 105 25.48 20.14 35.46
C ASN A 105 26.08 20.86 34.23
N GLY A 106 25.45 20.73 33.06
CA GLY A 106 25.90 21.32 31.80
C GLY A 106 27.06 20.57 31.11
N VAL A 107 27.63 19.56 31.74
CA VAL A 107 28.73 18.75 31.17
C VAL A 107 28.17 17.50 30.50
N THR A 108 28.53 17.28 29.24
CA THR A 108 28.20 16.06 28.50
C THR A 108 28.80 14.83 29.19
N ARG A 109 27.95 13.89 29.57
CA ARG A 109 28.38 12.60 30.15
C ARG A 109 28.45 11.49 29.12
N LYS A 110 27.42 11.35 28.29
CA LYS A 110 27.33 10.26 27.31
C LYS A 110 26.40 10.62 26.17
N THR A 111 26.74 10.18 24.97
CA THR A 111 25.89 10.26 23.78
C THR A 111 25.55 8.85 23.30
N PHE A 112 24.29 8.64 22.95
CA PHE A 112 23.78 7.43 22.34
C PHE A 112 23.25 7.73 20.95
N LYS A 113 23.39 6.78 20.03
CA LYS A 113 22.87 6.88 18.66
C LYS A 113 21.75 5.88 18.44
N PHE A 114 20.71 6.32 17.76
CA PHE A 114 19.48 5.61 17.46
C PHE A 114 19.07 5.89 16.02
N ASN A 115 18.13 5.11 15.49
CA ASN A 115 17.53 5.39 14.19
C ASN A 115 16.71 6.69 14.21
N ALA A 116 15.99 6.94 15.31
CA ALA A 116 15.40 8.23 15.62
C ALA A 116 15.20 8.41 17.13
N VAL A 117 15.18 9.67 17.57
CA VAL A 117 15.00 10.06 18.96
C VAL A 117 13.80 11.01 19.06
N PHE A 118 12.83 10.66 19.89
CA PHE A 118 11.60 11.41 20.10
C PHE A 118 11.62 12.04 21.49
N GLY A 119 11.67 13.37 21.53
CA GLY A 119 11.65 14.14 22.78
C GLY A 119 10.31 14.08 23.51
N PRO A 120 10.25 14.63 24.74
CA PRO A 120 9.07 14.58 25.61
C PRO A 120 7.83 15.29 25.04
N GLN A 121 8.02 16.22 24.10
CA GLN A 121 6.94 16.96 23.43
C GLN A 121 6.40 16.27 22.18
N ALA A 122 6.96 15.11 21.80
CA ALA A 122 6.48 14.35 20.66
C ALA A 122 5.20 13.58 21.05
N GLU A 123 4.06 14.28 21.12
CA GLU A 123 2.73 13.67 21.30
C GLU A 123 2.41 12.64 20.20
N GLN A 124 2.82 12.94 18.96
CA GLN A 124 2.67 12.06 17.81
C GLN A 124 3.74 10.97 17.72
N GLY A 125 4.79 10.99 18.54
CA GLY A 125 5.93 10.08 18.39
C GLY A 125 5.54 8.60 18.46
N MET A 126 4.49 8.25 19.19
CA MET A 126 3.97 6.88 19.22
C MET A 126 3.23 6.53 17.92
N GLN A 127 2.38 7.43 17.40
CA GLN A 127 1.70 7.22 16.13
C GLN A 127 2.68 7.21 14.97
N THR A 128 3.69 8.08 14.94
CA THR A 128 4.74 8.09 13.91
C THR A 128 5.62 6.84 13.98
N MET A 129 6.00 6.37 15.18
CA MET A 129 6.66 5.07 15.34
C MET A 129 5.77 3.92 14.84
N ILE A 130 4.48 3.96 15.18
CA ILE A 130 3.51 2.96 14.76
C ILE A 130 3.30 3.02 13.26
N ASP A 131 3.20 4.18 12.62
CA ASP A 131 3.04 4.34 11.17
C ASP A 131 4.30 3.85 10.45
N GLU A 132 5.48 4.21 10.98
CA GLU A 132 6.76 3.70 10.48
C GLU A 132 6.89 2.19 10.65
N LEU A 133 6.31 1.57 11.70
CA LEU A 133 6.30 0.12 11.93
C LEU A 133 5.17 -0.61 11.18
N PHE A 134 3.99 -0.01 11.03
CA PHE A 134 2.82 -0.59 10.36
C PHE A 134 3.01 -0.68 8.85
N LEU A 135 3.79 0.24 8.27
CA LEU A 135 4.27 0.09 6.90
C LEU A 135 4.97 -1.28 6.68
N TRP A 136 5.59 -1.87 7.72
CA TRP A 136 6.32 -3.16 7.63
C TRP A 136 5.41 -4.38 7.67
N THR A 137 4.12 -4.20 7.93
CA THR A 137 3.17 -5.30 8.06
C THR A 137 2.32 -5.49 6.80
N VAL A 138 2.44 -4.62 5.79
CA VAL A 138 1.68 -4.68 4.52
C VAL A 138 2.56 -5.20 3.38
#